data_AF-A0A285XQ94-F1
#
_entry.id   AF-A0A285XQ94-F1
#
_cell.length_a   1.000
_cell.length_b   1.000
_cell.length_c   1.000
_cell.angle_alpha   90.00
_cell.angle_beta   90.00
_cell.angle_gamma   90.00
#
_symmetry.space_group_name_H-M   'P 1'
#
loop_
_entity.id
_entity.type
_entity.pdbx_description
1 polymer ?
#
loop_
_entity_poly.entity_id
_entity_poly.type
_entity_poly.pdbx_seq_one_letter_code
_entity_poly.pdbx_strand_id
1 'polypeptide(L)'
;MTNTWPLSRGTVPEREAFALGATVLFVLFAGDAVPNTLTWVGAGILWAAVAAWGIAVLVRARPPIARTPRSLWFFLAWCLLSVVWSHWRPATIASITVQVICAAIAFAIASTLTWRRILDAVSLAMRWVLMLSLVFEAFVAVVVRHPIAPIWTDYGDAKIPDAFYFSRAELLTGGRIQGLPGNANLLAMVALLAAIAVAIQFAEGRMGQNRAVGWLVVAGAVLLLTRSSTVLAAAIVVVVALAVALWIRRVPTERRTPRYLVVLVGAVVVAVVGFLARGAVSELLGKGADATGRGEIWQRVLGLVDQHPVVGWGWIGYWWPDIPTLADLAHRKGVTYLQAHDAYLDVWMQTGIIGLLLFALYVVTTLNRSWSSATRIGYDQTLSPRAFDPVSLLPLLLVVALVVQSVAESRLLYQGNWVLFALIAIKTRIVLVGEEPRSTGDGPRTPPTRREFRRAVAR
;
A
#
# COMPACT_ATOMS: atom_id res chain seq x y z
N MET A 1 20.55 6.03 29.59
CA MET A 1 20.22 4.91 28.67
C MET A 1 20.58 5.33 27.26
N THR A 2 21.67 4.79 26.71
CA THR A 2 22.07 5.03 25.32
C THR A 2 20.97 4.49 24.40
N ASN A 3 20.28 5.39 23.72
CA ASN A 3 19.12 5.06 22.89
C ASN A 3 19.63 4.39 21.60
N THR A 4 19.87 3.08 21.64
CA THR A 4 20.30 2.29 20.48
C THR A 4 19.09 2.08 19.58
N TRP A 5 18.71 3.12 18.84
CA TRP A 5 17.75 2.99 17.75
C TRP A 5 18.48 2.76 16.44
N PRO A 6 18.00 1.81 15.62
CA PRO A 6 16.75 1.06 15.74
C PRO A 6 16.74 -0.10 16.76
N LEU A 7 15.53 -0.53 17.18
CA LEU A 7 15.23 -1.48 18.27
C LEU A 7 16.14 -2.71 18.32
N SER A 8 16.44 -3.27 17.16
CA SER A 8 17.50 -4.27 17.05
C SER A 8 18.09 -4.25 15.64
N ARG A 9 19.42 -4.13 15.57
CA ARG A 9 20.17 -4.52 14.36
C ARG A 9 20.90 -5.83 14.56
N GLY A 10 21.15 -6.27 15.80
CA GLY A 10 21.99 -7.44 16.07
C GLY A 10 23.30 -7.31 15.30
N THR A 11 23.60 -8.30 14.44
CA THR A 11 24.76 -8.28 13.53
C THR A 11 24.45 -7.74 12.13
N VAL A 12 23.21 -7.31 11.86
CA VAL A 12 22.76 -6.86 10.53
C VAL A 12 23.18 -5.41 10.26
N PRO A 13 23.98 -5.14 9.22
CA PRO A 13 24.32 -3.78 8.82
C PRO A 13 23.10 -2.99 8.32
N GLU A 14 23.07 -1.69 8.58
CA GLU A 14 21.99 -0.80 8.10
C GLU A 14 21.82 -0.83 6.58
N ARG A 15 22.94 -0.91 5.85
CA ARG A 15 22.93 -1.00 4.38
C ARG A 15 22.22 -2.26 3.90
N GLU A 16 22.44 -3.38 4.59
CA GLU A 16 21.79 -4.64 4.26
C GLU A 16 20.29 -4.58 4.55
N ALA A 17 19.90 -4.10 5.73
CA ALA A 17 18.48 -3.94 6.09
C ALA A 17 17.75 -2.98 5.14
N PHE A 18 18.42 -1.91 4.71
CA PHE A 18 17.88 -0.96 3.74
C PHE A 18 17.71 -1.60 2.36
N ALA A 19 18.72 -2.34 1.89
CA ALA A 19 18.66 -3.07 0.63
C ALA A 19 17.52 -4.10 0.64
N LEU A 20 17.36 -4.86 1.73
CA LEU A 20 16.23 -5.77 1.90
C LEU A 20 14.90 -5.02 1.78
N GLY A 21 14.72 -3.93 2.54
CA GLY A 21 13.48 -3.16 2.52
C GLY A 21 13.13 -2.60 1.15
N ALA A 22 14.11 -2.02 0.44
CA ALA A 22 13.90 -1.50 -0.91
C ALA A 22 13.62 -2.61 -1.92
N THR A 23 14.35 -3.73 -1.87
CA THR A 23 14.16 -4.86 -2.79
C THR A 23 12.82 -5.54 -2.58
N VAL A 24 12.43 -5.83 -1.33
CA VAL A 24 11.12 -6.44 -1.01
C VAL A 24 9.99 -5.56 -1.53
N LEU A 25 10.03 -4.26 -1.24
CA LEU A 25 9.01 -3.33 -1.72
C LEU A 25 9.02 -3.22 -3.25
N PHE A 26 10.19 -3.19 -3.89
CA PHE A 26 10.28 -3.16 -5.34
C PHE A 26 9.67 -4.42 -5.98
N VAL A 27 10.10 -5.60 -5.55
CA VAL A 27 9.64 -6.89 -6.10
C VAL A 27 8.14 -7.06 -5.92
N LEU A 28 7.59 -6.71 -4.76
CA LEU A 28 6.16 -6.89 -4.49
C LEU A 28 5.28 -5.85 -5.18
N PHE A 29 5.76 -4.62 -5.39
CA PHE A 29 5.02 -3.59 -6.12
C PHE A 29 5.28 -3.59 -7.63
N ALA A 30 6.30 -4.30 -8.11
CA ALA A 30 6.45 -4.63 -9.52
C ALA A 30 5.34 -5.58 -10.01
N GLY A 31 4.61 -6.23 -9.08
CA GLY A 31 3.38 -6.96 -9.38
C GLY A 31 3.58 -8.05 -10.42
N ASP A 32 2.76 -8.01 -11.47
CA ASP A 32 2.69 -9.07 -12.47
C ASP A 32 3.91 -9.10 -13.41
N ALA A 33 4.77 -8.07 -13.42
CA ALA A 33 6.02 -8.11 -14.19
C ALA A 33 6.87 -9.33 -13.87
N VAL A 34 6.93 -9.74 -12.59
CA VAL A 34 7.76 -10.88 -12.18
C VAL A 34 7.27 -12.18 -12.85
N PRO A 35 6.01 -12.64 -12.63
CA PRO A 35 5.52 -13.83 -13.30
C PRO A 35 5.42 -13.67 -14.82
N ASN A 36 5.08 -12.48 -15.34
CA ASN A 36 4.94 -12.27 -16.78
C ASN A 36 6.27 -12.32 -17.53
N THR A 37 7.39 -12.05 -16.86
CA THR A 37 8.74 -12.11 -17.47
C THR A 37 9.52 -13.38 -17.12
N LEU A 38 9.32 -13.94 -15.92
CA LEU A 38 10.09 -15.10 -15.43
C LEU A 38 9.29 -16.40 -15.35
N THR A 39 8.03 -16.40 -15.79
CA THR A 39 7.01 -17.45 -15.51
C THR A 39 6.67 -17.56 -14.02
N TRP A 40 5.62 -18.31 -13.69
CA TRP A 40 5.24 -18.58 -12.30
C TRP A 40 6.32 -19.32 -11.51
N VAL A 41 7.11 -20.19 -12.16
CA VAL A 41 8.21 -20.92 -11.51
C VAL A 41 9.34 -19.98 -11.15
N GLY A 42 9.78 -19.14 -12.10
CA GLY A 42 10.83 -18.15 -11.85
C GLY A 42 10.41 -17.09 -10.83
N ALA A 43 9.14 -16.67 -10.86
CA ALA A 43 8.56 -15.80 -9.84
C ALA A 43 8.61 -16.45 -8.45
N GLY A 44 8.22 -17.73 -8.35
CA GLY A 44 8.30 -18.50 -7.10
C GLY A 44 9.72 -18.58 -6.54
N ILE A 45 10.71 -18.85 -7.40
CA ILE A 45 12.14 -18.88 -6.99
C ILE A 45 12.60 -17.51 -6.48
N LEU A 46 12.28 -16.43 -7.20
CA LEU A 46 12.64 -15.07 -6.78
C LEU A 46 12.01 -14.71 -5.44
N TRP A 47 10.71 -14.96 -5.27
CA TRP A 47 10.00 -14.68 -4.01
C TRP A 47 10.55 -15.53 -2.85
N ALA A 48 10.86 -16.80 -3.09
CA ALA A 48 11.49 -17.67 -2.10
C ALA A 48 12.88 -17.16 -1.68
N ALA A 49 13.70 -16.70 -2.63
CA ALA A 49 15.02 -16.13 -2.35
C ALA A 49 14.91 -14.84 -1.52
N VAL A 50 14.00 -13.93 -1.89
CA VAL A 50 13.74 -12.70 -1.13
C VAL A 50 13.19 -13.02 0.28
N ALA A 51 12.33 -14.02 0.39
CA ALA A 51 11.82 -14.48 1.68
C ALA A 51 12.92 -15.08 2.56
N ALA A 52 13.78 -15.92 2.00
CA ALA A 52 14.92 -16.50 2.71
C ALA A 52 15.87 -15.41 3.21
N TRP A 53 16.17 -14.39 2.39
CA TRP A 53 16.97 -13.24 2.82
C TRP A 53 16.32 -12.46 3.96
N GLY A 54 15.01 -12.20 3.87
CA GLY A 54 14.26 -11.53 4.94
C GLY A 54 14.24 -12.32 6.25
N ILE A 55 14.06 -13.64 6.19
CA ILE A 55 14.13 -14.52 7.36
C ILE A 55 15.55 -14.55 7.93
N ALA A 56 16.59 -14.62 7.10
CA ALA A 56 17.98 -14.57 7.55
C ALA A 56 18.32 -13.24 8.26
N VAL A 57 17.77 -12.11 7.78
CA VAL A 57 17.87 -10.82 8.47
C VAL A 57 17.11 -10.86 9.80
N LEU A 58 15.90 -11.41 9.84
CA LEU A 58 15.11 -11.52 11.07
C LEU A 58 15.83 -12.34 12.16
N VAL A 59 16.39 -13.50 11.78
CA VAL A 59 17.12 -14.41 12.69
C VAL A 59 18.40 -13.78 13.22
N ARG A 60 19.11 -12.97 12.42
CA ARG A 60 20.32 -12.25 12.84
C ARG A 60 20.01 -11.00 13.68
N ALA A 61 18.91 -10.30 13.38
CA ALA A 61 18.50 -9.10 14.10
C ALA A 61 17.84 -9.39 15.46
N ARG A 62 17.22 -10.57 15.62
CA ARG A 62 16.54 -11.05 16.84
C ARG A 62 15.66 -10.00 17.54
N PRO A 63 14.74 -9.32 16.83
CA PRO A 63 13.89 -8.31 17.45
C PRO A 63 12.89 -8.91 18.46
N PRO A 64 12.61 -8.21 19.57
CA PRO A 64 11.63 -8.68 20.55
C PRO A 64 10.20 -8.61 20.01
N ILE A 65 9.51 -9.75 19.97
CA ILE A 65 8.13 -9.86 19.46
C ILE A 65 7.11 -9.10 20.33
N ALA A 66 7.42 -8.86 21.62
CA ALA A 66 6.50 -8.26 22.59
C ALA A 66 5.96 -6.86 22.19
N ARG A 67 6.64 -6.14 21.28
CA ARG A 67 6.24 -4.81 20.80
C ARG A 67 5.52 -4.83 19.44
N THR A 68 4.96 -5.96 19.05
CA THR A 68 4.13 -6.08 17.84
C THR A 68 2.64 -5.87 18.14
N PRO A 69 1.82 -5.42 17.17
CA PRO A 69 0.39 -5.19 17.40
C PRO A 69 -0.36 -6.50 17.58
N ARG A 70 -1.05 -6.67 18.71
CA ARG A 70 -1.89 -7.86 19.00
C ARG A 70 -2.98 -8.07 17.95
N SER A 71 -3.54 -6.98 17.41
CA SER A 71 -4.60 -7.04 16.39
C SER A 71 -4.16 -7.74 15.10
N LEU A 72 -2.91 -7.56 14.66
CA LEU A 72 -2.33 -8.30 13.52
C LEU A 72 -2.31 -9.80 13.82
N TRP A 73 -1.81 -10.18 14.99
CA TRP A 73 -1.69 -11.59 15.37
C TRP A 73 -3.03 -12.26 15.58
N PHE A 74 -4.02 -11.58 16.14
CA PHE A 74 -5.38 -12.14 16.25
C PHE A 74 -5.99 -12.41 14.89
N PHE A 75 -5.84 -11.49 13.92
CA PHE A 75 -6.30 -11.73 12.55
C PHE A 75 -5.55 -12.89 11.88
N LEU A 76 -4.22 -12.94 11.99
CA LEU A 76 -3.43 -14.05 11.44
C LEU A 76 -3.73 -15.39 12.11
N ALA A 77 -3.94 -15.41 13.42
CA ALA A 77 -4.32 -16.61 14.16
C ALA A 77 -5.70 -17.10 13.74
N TRP A 78 -6.65 -16.19 13.48
CA TRP A 78 -7.95 -16.55 12.94
C TRP A 78 -7.86 -17.12 11.52
N CYS A 79 -7.05 -16.51 10.65
CA CYS A 79 -6.78 -17.04 9.32
C CYS A 79 -6.14 -18.43 9.37
N LEU A 80 -5.22 -18.67 10.30
CA LEU A 80 -4.62 -19.99 10.54
C LEU A 80 -5.65 -20.99 11.06
N LEU A 81 -6.49 -20.58 12.02
CA LEU A 81 -7.53 -21.44 12.58
C LEU A 81 -8.54 -21.85 11.49
N SER A 82 -8.77 -20.99 10.50
CA SER A 82 -9.65 -21.30 9.37
C SER A 82 -9.22 -22.52 8.55
N VAL A 83 -7.97 -22.99 8.67
CA VAL A 83 -7.53 -24.28 8.09
C VAL A 83 -8.43 -25.45 8.53
N VAL A 84 -8.95 -25.41 9.76
CA VAL A 84 -9.75 -26.50 10.33
C VAL A 84 -11.06 -26.73 9.55
N TRP A 85 -11.77 -25.65 9.21
CA TRP A 85 -13.04 -25.68 8.48
C TRP A 85 -12.93 -25.27 7.01
N SER A 86 -11.72 -24.97 6.52
CA SER A 86 -11.54 -24.50 5.14
C SER A 86 -12.01 -25.55 4.13
N HIS A 87 -12.79 -25.08 3.16
CA HIS A 87 -13.22 -25.87 2.00
C HIS A 87 -12.10 -26.01 0.96
N TRP A 88 -11.03 -25.22 1.10
CA TRP A 88 -9.87 -25.17 0.19
C TRP A 88 -8.58 -25.35 0.97
N ARG A 89 -8.49 -26.41 1.79
CA ARG A 89 -7.39 -26.60 2.76
C ARG A 89 -5.98 -26.41 2.17
N PRO A 90 -5.62 -26.97 0.99
CA PRO A 90 -4.29 -26.76 0.42
C PRO A 90 -4.02 -25.27 0.11
N ALA A 91 -4.98 -24.59 -0.51
CA ALA A 91 -4.89 -23.16 -0.81
C ALA A 91 -4.81 -22.33 0.48
N THR A 92 -5.57 -22.70 1.52
CA THR A 92 -5.52 -22.01 2.82
C THR A 92 -4.17 -22.16 3.50
N ILE A 93 -3.61 -23.37 3.54
CA ILE A 93 -2.28 -23.62 4.11
C ILE A 93 -1.20 -22.85 3.36
N ALA A 94 -1.24 -22.85 2.03
CA ALA A 94 -0.29 -22.09 1.22
C ALA A 94 -0.41 -20.58 1.47
N SER A 95 -1.64 -20.07 1.49
CA SER A 95 -1.93 -18.64 1.62
C SER A 95 -1.58 -18.11 3.01
N ILE A 96 -1.88 -18.84 4.09
CA ILE A 96 -1.48 -18.43 5.45
C ILE A 96 0.04 -18.49 5.62
N THR A 97 0.70 -19.50 5.04
CA THR A 97 2.17 -19.60 5.05
C THR A 97 2.80 -18.36 4.42
N VAL A 98 2.36 -17.97 3.22
CA VAL A 98 2.85 -16.77 2.55
C VAL A 98 2.53 -15.51 3.36
N GLN A 99 1.32 -15.41 3.92
CA GLN A 99 0.91 -14.25 4.72
C GLN A 99 1.80 -14.04 5.95
N VAL A 100 2.13 -15.13 6.66
CA VAL A 100 3.00 -15.13 7.83
C VAL A 100 4.44 -14.79 7.44
N ILE A 101 4.96 -15.34 6.33
CA ILE A 101 6.27 -14.97 5.80
C ILE A 101 6.33 -13.48 5.49
N CYS A 102 5.34 -12.94 4.78
CA CYS A 102 5.24 -11.51 4.48
C CYS A 102 5.19 -10.65 5.75
N ALA A 103 4.42 -11.06 6.77
CA ALA A 103 4.36 -10.38 8.06
C ALA A 103 5.71 -10.43 8.82
N ALA A 104 6.43 -11.55 8.73
CA ALA A 104 7.76 -11.71 9.32
C ALA A 104 8.81 -10.82 8.63
N ILE A 105 8.76 -10.70 7.30
CA ILE A 105 9.62 -9.78 6.55
C ILE A 105 9.30 -8.32 6.91
N ALA A 106 8.01 -7.96 6.97
CA ALA A 106 7.57 -6.65 7.43
C ALA A 106 8.07 -6.34 8.85
N PHE A 107 8.04 -7.34 9.74
CA PHE A 107 8.58 -7.25 11.10
C PHE A 107 10.10 -7.03 11.12
N ALA A 108 10.84 -7.73 10.26
CA ALA A 108 12.28 -7.56 10.10
C ALA A 108 12.63 -6.13 9.67
N ILE A 109 11.96 -5.62 8.63
CA ILE A 109 12.19 -4.25 8.11
C ILE A 109 11.81 -3.20 9.18
N ALA A 110 10.64 -3.34 9.81
CA ALA A 110 10.17 -2.40 10.82
C ALA A 110 11.08 -2.33 12.06
N SER A 111 11.72 -3.44 12.42
CA SER A 111 12.60 -3.52 13.60
C SER A 111 14.02 -3.04 13.33
N THR A 112 14.51 -3.16 12.10
CA THR A 112 15.90 -2.87 11.71
C THR A 112 16.11 -1.48 11.10
N LEU A 113 15.05 -0.82 10.62
CA LEU A 113 15.10 0.50 9.99
C LEU A 113 14.41 1.59 10.80
N THR A 114 14.92 2.83 10.69
CA THR A 114 14.26 4.04 11.21
C THR A 114 13.11 4.47 10.28
N TRP A 115 12.21 5.34 10.75
CA TRP A 115 11.13 5.87 9.90
C TRP A 115 11.65 6.59 8.65
N ARG A 116 12.77 7.31 8.76
CA ARG A 116 13.41 7.99 7.62
C ARG A 116 14.02 7.00 6.62
N ARG A 117 14.58 5.89 7.10
CA ARG A 117 15.07 4.82 6.22
C ARG A 117 13.95 4.02 5.56
N ILE A 118 12.84 3.80 6.26
CA ILE A 118 11.63 3.23 5.67
C ILE A 118 11.09 4.16 4.57
N LEU A 119 11.02 5.47 4.83
CA LEU A 119 10.64 6.47 3.83
C LEU A 119 11.55 6.42 2.60
N ASP A 120 12.87 6.40 2.81
CA ASP A 120 13.85 6.32 1.73
C ASP A 120 13.68 5.00 0.92
N ALA A 121 13.42 3.86 1.59
CA ALA A 121 13.22 2.57 0.94
C ALA A 121 11.91 2.54 0.12
N VAL A 122 10.81 3.04 0.68
CA VAL A 122 9.53 3.20 -0.03
C VAL A 122 9.72 4.11 -1.24
N SER A 123 10.34 5.27 -1.06
CA SER A 123 10.57 6.21 -2.17
C SER A 123 11.42 5.59 -3.28
N LEU A 124 12.53 4.93 -2.91
CA LEU A 124 13.42 4.29 -3.87
C LEU A 124 12.68 3.21 -4.66
N ALA A 125 12.01 2.29 -3.97
CA ALA A 125 11.25 1.21 -4.58
C ALA A 125 10.17 1.73 -5.54
N MET A 126 9.30 2.64 -5.07
CA MET A 126 8.20 3.15 -5.91
C MET A 126 8.74 3.92 -7.12
N ARG A 127 9.80 4.72 -6.97
CA ARG A 127 10.41 5.45 -8.10
C ARG A 127 11.00 4.52 -9.15
N TRP A 128 11.64 3.42 -8.74
CA TRP A 128 12.12 2.41 -9.68
C TRP A 128 10.97 1.70 -10.40
N VAL A 129 9.91 1.33 -9.68
CA VAL A 129 8.71 0.75 -10.32
C VAL A 129 8.12 1.73 -11.34
N LEU A 130 7.97 3.01 -11.00
CA LEU A 130 7.46 4.02 -11.94
C LEU A 130 8.35 4.20 -13.17
N MET A 131 9.67 4.37 -12.95
CA MET A 131 10.60 4.61 -14.04
C MET A 131 10.67 3.41 -14.99
N LEU A 132 10.83 2.20 -14.44
CA LEU A 132 10.86 0.99 -15.26
C LEU A 132 9.52 0.70 -15.94
N SER A 133 8.39 1.06 -15.31
CA SER A 133 7.08 0.97 -15.95
C SER A 133 6.96 1.89 -17.15
N LEU A 134 7.43 3.14 -17.04
CA LEU A 134 7.42 4.08 -18.16
C LEU A 134 8.37 3.67 -19.26
N VAL A 135 9.58 3.21 -18.92
CA VAL A 135 10.55 2.67 -19.89
C VAL A 135 9.97 1.45 -20.60
N PHE A 136 9.36 0.53 -19.86
CA PHE A 136 8.69 -0.64 -20.42
C PHE A 136 7.57 -0.24 -21.38
N GLU A 137 6.62 0.59 -20.95
CA GLU A 137 5.50 1.02 -21.81
C GLU A 137 5.98 1.82 -23.03
N ALA A 138 7.02 2.65 -22.89
CA ALA A 138 7.61 3.38 -24.01
C ALA A 138 8.30 2.44 -25.01
N PHE A 139 9.04 1.45 -24.52
CA PHE A 139 9.67 0.43 -25.37
C PHE A 139 8.60 -0.36 -26.13
N VAL A 140 7.53 -0.80 -25.44
CA VAL A 140 6.45 -1.54 -26.08
C VAL A 140 5.73 -0.66 -27.11
N ALA A 141 5.43 0.60 -26.81
CA ALA A 141 4.74 1.48 -27.74
C ALA A 141 5.58 1.90 -28.97
N VAL A 142 6.89 2.11 -28.80
CA VAL A 142 7.76 2.64 -29.88
C VAL A 142 8.41 1.54 -30.71
N VAL A 143 8.92 0.49 -30.05
CA VAL A 143 9.71 -0.57 -30.68
C VAL A 143 8.83 -1.76 -31.03
N VAL A 144 8.06 -2.27 -30.07
CA VAL A 144 7.25 -3.49 -30.26
C VAL A 144 5.99 -3.20 -31.07
N ARG A 145 5.31 -2.08 -30.80
CA ARG A 145 4.12 -1.57 -31.51
C ARG A 145 2.90 -2.49 -31.54
N HIS A 146 2.91 -3.56 -30.75
CA HIS A 146 1.76 -4.45 -30.55
C HIS A 146 1.67 -4.87 -29.07
N PRO A 147 0.49 -5.28 -28.59
CA PRO A 147 0.30 -5.77 -27.23
C PRO A 147 1.19 -6.97 -26.91
N ILE A 148 1.70 -7.02 -25.68
CA ILE A 148 2.52 -8.13 -25.16
C ILE A 148 1.70 -8.96 -24.19
N ALA A 149 1.56 -10.25 -24.47
CA ALA A 149 1.00 -11.23 -23.55
C ALA A 149 2.06 -11.75 -22.56
N PRO A 150 1.67 -12.29 -21.38
CA PRO A 150 2.58 -12.96 -20.48
C PRO A 150 3.32 -14.15 -21.13
N ILE A 151 4.61 -14.34 -20.84
CA ILE A 151 5.45 -15.37 -21.50
C ILE A 151 4.99 -16.81 -21.21
N TRP A 152 4.27 -17.02 -20.11
CA TRP A 152 3.82 -18.35 -19.68
C TRP A 152 2.48 -18.79 -20.27
N THR A 153 1.85 -17.99 -21.14
CA THR A 153 0.63 -18.39 -21.86
C THR A 153 0.72 -18.00 -23.32
N ASP A 154 0.41 -18.96 -24.19
CA ASP A 154 0.18 -18.70 -25.61
C ASP A 154 -1.34 -18.72 -25.85
N TYR A 155 -1.88 -17.59 -26.30
CA TYR A 155 -3.30 -17.43 -26.60
C TYR A 155 -3.62 -17.74 -28.08
N GLY A 156 -2.62 -18.09 -28.90
CA GLY A 156 -2.77 -18.30 -30.34
C GLY A 156 -3.38 -17.10 -31.05
N ASP A 157 -4.22 -17.35 -32.06
CA ASP A 157 -4.95 -16.32 -32.81
C ASP A 157 -6.28 -15.89 -32.17
N ALA A 158 -6.57 -16.34 -30.95
CA ALA A 158 -7.83 -16.04 -30.28
C ALA A 158 -7.88 -14.56 -29.86
N LYS A 159 -9.02 -13.90 -30.13
CA LYS A 159 -9.26 -12.52 -29.66
C LYS A 159 -9.49 -12.53 -28.14
N ILE A 160 -8.43 -12.28 -27.38
CA ILE A 160 -8.50 -12.20 -25.92
C ILE A 160 -8.87 -10.80 -25.43
N PRO A 161 -9.57 -10.68 -24.30
CA PRO A 161 -9.80 -9.40 -23.65
C PRO A 161 -8.50 -8.66 -23.30
N ASP A 162 -8.52 -7.33 -23.46
CA ASP A 162 -7.43 -6.41 -23.13
C ASP A 162 -6.76 -6.64 -21.77
N ALA A 163 -7.52 -7.12 -20.78
CA ALA A 163 -7.04 -7.29 -19.41
C ALA A 163 -6.01 -8.41 -19.24
N PHE A 164 -5.88 -9.32 -20.21
CA PHE A 164 -4.90 -10.40 -20.17
C PHE A 164 -3.52 -9.99 -20.71
N TYR A 165 -3.43 -8.87 -21.43
CA TYR A 165 -2.14 -8.36 -21.91
C TYR A 165 -1.36 -7.69 -20.78
N PHE A 166 -0.07 -8.01 -20.72
CA PHE A 166 0.86 -7.39 -19.80
C PHE A 166 1.09 -5.90 -20.13
N SER A 167 1.31 -5.58 -21.41
CA SER A 167 1.23 -4.21 -21.93
C SER A 167 0.39 -4.20 -23.19
N ARG A 168 -0.38 -3.11 -23.39
CA ARG A 168 -1.26 -2.94 -24.55
C ARG A 168 -0.66 -2.05 -25.64
N ALA A 169 0.59 -1.60 -25.50
CA ALA A 169 1.22 -0.62 -26.39
C ALA A 169 0.48 0.73 -26.50
N GLU A 170 -0.34 1.07 -25.50
CA GLU A 170 -1.32 2.16 -25.57
C GLU A 170 -0.78 3.55 -25.19
N LEU A 171 0.53 3.67 -24.94
CA LEU A 171 1.14 4.90 -24.42
C LEU A 171 0.95 6.11 -25.37
N LEU A 172 1.04 5.87 -26.69
CA LEU A 172 0.98 6.92 -27.72
C LEU A 172 -0.41 7.07 -28.35
N THR A 173 -1.29 6.09 -28.15
CA THR A 173 -2.66 6.03 -28.70
C THR A 173 -3.71 6.57 -27.73
N GLY A 174 -3.31 6.89 -26.49
CA GLY A 174 -4.17 7.50 -25.50
C GLY A 174 -5.02 6.50 -24.72
N GLY A 175 -4.69 5.20 -24.74
CA GLY A 175 -5.25 4.21 -23.83
C GLY A 175 -4.62 4.25 -22.43
N ARG A 176 -4.99 3.31 -21.57
CA ARG A 176 -4.49 3.26 -20.17
C ARG A 176 -3.20 2.44 -20.10
N ILE A 177 -2.16 3.02 -19.52
CA ILE A 177 -0.92 2.28 -19.23
C ILE A 177 -1.07 1.38 -18.00
N GLN A 178 -0.36 0.26 -18.00
CA GLN A 178 -0.40 -0.78 -16.97
C GLN A 178 0.93 -0.91 -16.21
N GLY A 179 2.04 -0.65 -16.91
CA GLY A 179 3.40 -0.70 -16.38
C GLY A 179 3.80 -2.09 -15.90
N LEU A 180 4.86 -2.13 -15.09
CA LEU A 180 5.31 -3.36 -14.46
C LEU A 180 4.22 -4.07 -13.65
N PRO A 181 3.38 -3.37 -12.85
CA PRO A 181 2.33 -4.05 -12.10
C PRO A 181 1.33 -4.85 -12.94
N GLY A 182 1.29 -4.66 -14.27
CA GLY A 182 0.35 -5.32 -15.17
C GLY A 182 -1.08 -4.83 -15.01
N ASN A 183 -1.31 -3.75 -14.26
CA ASN A 183 -2.64 -3.20 -14.02
C ASN A 183 -2.56 -1.70 -13.74
N ALA A 184 -3.35 -0.93 -14.49
CA ALA A 184 -3.39 0.52 -14.41
C ALA A 184 -3.74 1.05 -13.00
N ASN A 185 -4.63 0.39 -12.25
CA ASN A 185 -5.00 0.81 -10.90
C ASN A 185 -3.85 0.61 -9.91
N LEU A 186 -3.04 -0.44 -10.10
CA LEU A 186 -1.88 -0.71 -9.24
C LEU A 186 -0.73 0.25 -9.54
N LEU A 187 -0.46 0.51 -10.82
CA LEU A 187 0.54 1.51 -11.21
C LEU A 187 0.16 2.91 -10.72
N ALA A 188 -1.13 3.27 -10.80
CA ALA A 188 -1.64 4.51 -10.23
C ALA A 188 -1.36 4.58 -8.72
N MET A 189 -1.60 3.48 -7.99
CA MET A 189 -1.34 3.43 -6.55
C MET A 189 0.16 3.59 -6.24
N VAL A 190 1.03 2.92 -6.99
CA VAL A 190 2.49 3.11 -6.89
C VAL A 190 2.86 4.58 -7.11
N ALA A 191 2.22 5.26 -8.08
CA ALA A 191 2.44 6.68 -8.33
C ALA A 191 2.02 7.56 -7.15
N LEU A 192 0.86 7.29 -6.53
CA LEU A 192 0.41 7.98 -5.32
C LEU A 192 1.38 7.76 -4.15
N LEU A 193 1.80 6.53 -3.90
CA LEU A 193 2.76 6.19 -2.83
C LEU A 193 4.13 6.87 -3.07
N ALA A 194 4.59 6.90 -4.32
CA ALA A 194 5.81 7.63 -4.71
C ALA A 194 5.66 9.13 -4.45
N ALA A 195 4.54 9.72 -4.84
CA ALA A 195 4.26 11.15 -4.65
C ALA A 195 4.28 11.52 -3.16
N ILE A 196 3.62 10.72 -2.31
CA ILE A 196 3.64 10.90 -0.85
C ILE A 196 5.09 10.86 -0.32
N ALA A 197 5.85 9.82 -0.68
CA ALA A 197 7.21 9.63 -0.18
C ALA A 197 8.19 10.73 -0.67
N VAL A 198 8.05 11.19 -1.91
CA VAL A 198 8.86 12.28 -2.48
C VAL A 198 8.48 13.62 -1.86
N ALA A 199 7.19 13.91 -1.69
CA ALA A 199 6.71 15.14 -1.08
C ALA A 199 7.21 15.28 0.36
N ILE A 200 7.21 14.19 1.14
CA ILE A 200 7.74 14.21 2.51
C ILE A 200 9.25 14.42 2.52
N GLN A 201 10.03 13.72 1.68
CA GLN A 201 11.47 13.94 1.60
C GLN A 201 11.84 15.37 1.16
N PHE A 202 11.03 15.96 0.28
CA PHE A 202 11.18 17.36 -0.13
C PHE A 202 10.88 18.30 1.04
N ALA A 203 9.78 18.09 1.76
CA ALA A 203 9.44 18.86 2.95
C ALA A 203 10.48 18.75 4.08
N GLU A 204 11.19 17.62 4.17
CA GLU A 204 12.29 17.42 5.13
C GLU A 204 13.64 17.98 4.64
N GLY A 205 13.70 18.56 3.43
CA GLY A 205 14.95 19.04 2.84
C GLY A 205 15.97 17.93 2.57
N ARG A 206 15.52 16.67 2.42
CA ARG A 206 16.39 15.52 2.08
C ARG A 206 16.45 15.22 0.58
N MET A 207 15.59 15.86 -0.22
CA MET A 207 15.61 15.79 -1.67
C MET A 207 15.65 17.20 -2.27
N GLY A 208 16.61 17.45 -3.15
CA GLY A 208 16.73 18.74 -3.84
C GLY A 208 15.52 19.05 -4.71
N GLN A 209 15.16 20.34 -4.81
CA GLN A 209 13.93 20.83 -5.45
C GLN A 209 13.71 20.27 -6.86
N ASN A 210 14.72 20.30 -7.73
CA ASN A 210 14.58 19.84 -9.11
C ASN A 210 14.27 18.33 -9.18
N ARG A 211 14.90 17.53 -8.31
CA ARG A 211 14.62 16.08 -8.25
C ARG A 211 13.23 15.82 -7.71
N ALA A 212 12.82 16.51 -6.64
CA ALA A 212 11.50 16.37 -6.06
C ALA A 212 10.40 16.74 -7.06
N VAL A 213 10.50 17.90 -7.71
CA VAL A 213 9.56 18.34 -8.74
C VAL A 213 9.53 17.36 -9.91
N GLY A 214 10.68 16.91 -10.41
CA GLY A 214 10.74 15.92 -11.48
C GLY A 214 9.97 14.63 -11.16
N TRP A 215 10.16 14.06 -9.96
CA TRP A 215 9.44 12.85 -9.56
C TRP A 215 7.96 13.08 -9.27
N LEU A 216 7.58 14.25 -8.76
CA LEU A 216 6.17 14.61 -8.58
C LEU A 216 5.46 14.78 -9.92
N VAL A 217 6.12 15.37 -10.93
CA VAL A 217 5.62 15.46 -12.30
C VAL A 217 5.47 14.07 -12.91
N VAL A 218 6.47 13.20 -12.77
CA VAL A 218 6.40 11.81 -13.24
C VAL A 218 5.23 11.07 -12.58
N ALA A 219 5.08 11.16 -11.25
CA ALA A 219 3.98 10.54 -10.55
C ALA A 219 2.61 11.09 -11.00
N GLY A 220 2.49 12.41 -11.17
CA GLY A 220 1.29 13.06 -11.70
C GLY A 220 0.95 12.60 -13.11
N ALA A 221 1.94 12.52 -14.00
CA ALA A 221 1.76 12.03 -15.37
C ALA A 221 1.27 10.57 -15.37
N VAL A 222 1.87 9.70 -14.55
CA VAL A 222 1.44 8.29 -14.44
C VAL A 222 0.00 8.20 -13.88
N LEU A 223 -0.36 9.00 -12.88
CA LEU A 223 -1.74 9.05 -12.38
C LEU A 223 -2.75 9.44 -13.48
N LEU A 224 -2.38 10.40 -14.35
CA LEU A 224 -3.22 10.81 -15.48
C LEU A 224 -3.31 9.71 -16.55
N LEU A 225 -2.19 9.10 -16.93
CA LEU A 225 -2.12 8.09 -17.98
C LEU A 225 -2.80 6.76 -17.58
N THR A 226 -2.83 6.43 -16.30
CA THR A 226 -3.52 5.23 -15.78
C THR A 226 -5.04 5.38 -15.73
N ARG A 227 -5.56 6.61 -15.71
CA ARG A 227 -7.01 6.95 -15.65
C ARG A 227 -7.77 6.18 -14.56
N SER A 228 -7.14 6.00 -13.39
CA SER A 228 -7.75 5.28 -12.27
C SER A 228 -8.60 6.22 -11.42
N SER A 229 -9.93 6.10 -11.50
CA SER A 229 -10.85 6.90 -10.68
C SER A 229 -10.75 6.57 -9.19
N THR A 230 -10.46 5.31 -8.85
CA THR A 230 -10.32 4.85 -7.46
C THR A 230 -9.09 5.45 -6.80
N VAL A 231 -7.97 5.48 -7.51
CA VAL A 231 -6.73 6.09 -6.98
C VAL A 231 -6.80 7.61 -7.00
N LEU A 232 -7.50 8.23 -7.95
CA LEU A 232 -7.77 9.67 -7.91
C LEU A 232 -8.57 10.04 -6.66
N ALA A 233 -9.62 9.27 -6.33
CA ALA A 233 -10.36 9.44 -5.08
C ALA A 233 -9.46 9.22 -3.86
N ALA A 234 -8.61 8.20 -3.87
CA ALA A 234 -7.62 7.97 -2.80
C ALA A 234 -6.65 9.16 -2.64
N ALA A 235 -6.17 9.75 -3.73
CA ALA A 235 -5.31 10.93 -3.69
C ALA A 235 -6.01 12.14 -3.05
N ILE A 236 -7.29 12.37 -3.39
CA ILE A 236 -8.11 13.43 -2.77
C ILE A 236 -8.24 13.17 -1.26
N VAL A 237 -8.59 11.95 -0.85
CA VAL A 237 -8.73 11.61 0.58
C VAL A 237 -7.40 11.74 1.33
N VAL A 238 -6.26 11.39 0.70
CA VAL A 238 -4.92 11.61 1.26
C VAL A 238 -4.64 13.10 1.46
N VAL A 239 -4.98 13.97 0.50
CA VAL A 239 -4.83 15.43 0.63
C VAL A 239 -5.72 15.99 1.72
N VAL A 240 -6.97 15.52 1.84
CA VAL A 240 -7.86 15.90 2.94
C VAL A 240 -7.28 15.44 4.28
N ALA A 241 -6.84 14.19 4.40
CA ALA A 241 -6.23 13.67 5.62
C ALA A 241 -4.98 14.45 6.03
N LEU A 242 -4.15 14.86 5.06
CA LEU A 242 -3.01 15.75 5.27
C LEU A 242 -3.46 17.11 5.82
N ALA A 243 -4.42 17.77 5.16
CA ALA A 243 -4.92 19.07 5.58
C ALA A 243 -5.52 19.02 7.00
N VAL A 244 -6.33 18.02 7.29
CA VAL A 244 -6.94 17.82 8.60
C VAL A 244 -5.88 17.53 9.67
N ALA A 245 -4.88 16.67 9.38
CA ALA A 245 -3.79 16.40 10.32
C ALA A 245 -3.00 17.68 10.63
N LEU A 246 -2.62 18.45 9.61
CA LEU A 246 -1.93 19.73 9.80
C LEU A 246 -2.79 20.75 10.56
N TRP A 247 -4.09 20.79 10.32
CA TRP A 247 -5.02 21.67 11.02
C TRP A 247 -5.14 21.30 12.51
N ILE A 248 -5.27 20.02 12.84
CA ILE A 248 -5.38 19.54 14.21
C ILE A 248 -4.07 19.72 14.98
N ARG A 249 -2.93 19.56 14.32
CA ARG A 249 -1.61 19.82 14.92
C ARG A 249 -1.42 21.26 15.40
N ARG A 250 -2.09 22.24 14.79
CA ARG A 250 -2.01 23.66 15.19
C ARG A 250 -2.68 23.93 16.55
N VAL A 251 -3.23 22.93 17.22
CA VAL A 251 -3.93 23.09 18.50
C VAL A 251 -3.26 22.32 19.62
N PRO A 252 -3.16 22.94 20.81
CA PRO A 252 -2.92 22.23 22.05
C PRO A 252 -3.90 21.05 22.22
N THR A 253 -3.42 19.97 22.83
CA THR A 253 -4.18 18.71 22.95
C THR A 253 -5.54 18.91 23.61
N GLU A 254 -5.65 19.81 24.59
CA GLU A 254 -6.88 20.04 25.37
C GLU A 254 -8.00 20.66 24.54
N ARG A 255 -7.69 21.35 23.44
CA ARG A 255 -8.66 22.09 22.61
C ARG A 255 -8.97 21.40 21.28
N ARG A 256 -8.61 20.13 21.11
CA ARG A 256 -8.81 19.38 19.86
C ARG A 256 -10.24 18.87 19.67
N THR A 257 -10.99 18.65 20.76
CA THR A 257 -12.34 18.06 20.71
C THR A 257 -13.29 18.77 19.74
N PRO A 258 -13.43 20.11 19.74
CA PRO A 258 -14.30 20.80 18.78
C PRO A 258 -13.89 20.58 17.33
N ARG A 259 -12.58 20.47 17.05
CA ARG A 259 -12.08 20.22 15.69
C ARG A 259 -12.36 18.80 15.23
N TYR A 260 -12.23 17.82 16.12
CA TYR A 260 -12.65 16.45 15.82
C TYR A 260 -14.16 16.37 15.53
N LEU A 261 -14.99 17.12 16.25
CA LEU A 261 -16.42 17.21 15.96
C LEU A 261 -16.70 17.81 14.58
N VAL A 262 -16.00 18.90 14.21
CA VAL A 262 -16.12 19.49 12.86
C VAL A 262 -15.73 18.48 11.77
N VAL A 263 -14.63 17.74 11.95
CA VAL A 263 -14.21 16.69 11.00
C VAL A 263 -15.26 15.60 10.90
N LEU A 264 -15.79 15.14 12.05
CA LEU A 264 -16.82 14.11 12.09
C LEU A 264 -18.09 14.56 11.38
N VAL A 265 -18.61 15.76 11.71
CA VAL A 265 -19.79 16.33 11.07
C VAL A 265 -19.54 16.51 9.57
N GLY A 266 -18.39 17.04 9.16
CA GLY A 266 -18.02 17.18 7.76
C GLY A 266 -17.99 15.83 7.02
N ALA A 267 -17.41 14.79 7.64
CA ALA A 267 -17.39 13.44 7.07
C ALA A 267 -18.81 12.85 6.94
N VAL A 268 -19.68 13.04 7.93
CA VAL A 268 -21.09 12.62 7.89
C VAL A 268 -21.83 13.36 6.77
N VAL A 269 -21.66 14.69 6.65
CA VAL A 269 -22.28 15.48 5.58
C VAL A 269 -21.82 14.99 4.21
N VAL A 270 -20.51 14.78 4.01
CA VAL A 270 -19.98 14.24 2.74
C VAL A 270 -20.56 12.86 2.43
N ALA A 271 -20.65 11.98 3.43
CA ALA A 271 -21.23 10.65 3.26
C ALA A 271 -22.72 10.70 2.89
N VAL A 272 -23.50 11.53 3.59
CA VAL A 272 -24.94 11.73 3.34
C VAL A 272 -25.17 12.34 1.95
N VAL A 273 -24.45 13.41 1.62
CA VAL A 273 -24.54 14.05 0.30
C VAL A 273 -24.13 13.08 -0.79
N GLY A 274 -23.04 12.33 -0.61
CA GLY A 274 -22.60 11.30 -1.56
C GLY A 274 -23.65 10.20 -1.75
N PHE A 275 -24.30 9.75 -0.68
CA PHE A 275 -25.38 8.75 -0.75
C PHE A 275 -26.61 9.29 -1.47
N LEU A 276 -27.05 10.52 -1.17
CA LEU A 276 -28.21 11.14 -1.82
C LEU A 276 -27.94 11.47 -3.29
N ALA A 277 -26.73 11.93 -3.62
CA ALA A 277 -26.33 12.30 -4.97
C ALA A 277 -25.88 11.10 -5.84
N ARG A 278 -25.84 9.88 -5.30
CA ARG A 278 -25.29 8.70 -6.01
C ARG A 278 -25.94 8.44 -7.37
N GLY A 279 -27.25 8.63 -7.47
CA GLY A 279 -28.00 8.44 -8.73
C GLY A 279 -27.61 9.48 -9.78
N ALA A 280 -27.66 10.76 -9.41
CA ALA A 280 -27.30 11.87 -10.28
C ALA A 280 -25.83 11.82 -10.72
N VAL A 281 -24.90 11.46 -9.81
CA VAL A 281 -23.48 11.29 -10.14
C VAL A 281 -23.27 10.11 -11.09
N SER A 282 -24.00 9.01 -10.91
CA SER A 282 -23.92 7.86 -11.82
C SER A 282 -24.39 8.22 -13.23
N GLU A 283 -25.52 8.91 -13.32
CA GLU A 283 -26.13 9.36 -14.57
C GLU A 283 -25.23 10.38 -15.30
N LEU A 284 -24.68 11.37 -14.58
CA LEU A 284 -23.72 12.34 -15.11
C LEU A 284 -22.43 11.70 -15.64
N LEU A 285 -22.00 10.59 -15.04
CA LEU A 285 -20.81 9.84 -15.47
C LEU A 285 -21.11 8.86 -16.62
N GLY A 286 -22.36 8.80 -17.10
CA GLY A 286 -22.79 7.85 -18.13
C GLY A 286 -22.65 6.39 -17.69
N LYS A 287 -22.60 6.14 -16.38
CA LYS A 287 -22.52 4.80 -15.79
C LYS A 287 -23.90 4.46 -15.27
N GLY A 288 -24.47 3.32 -15.69
CA GLY A 288 -25.75 2.83 -15.13
C GLY A 288 -25.72 2.75 -13.60
N ALA A 289 -26.85 2.46 -12.95
CA ALA A 289 -27.01 2.47 -11.48
C ALA A 289 -25.89 1.77 -10.67
N ASP A 290 -25.15 0.87 -11.30
CA ASP A 290 -23.85 0.40 -10.84
C ASP A 290 -22.69 1.24 -11.42
N ALA A 291 -22.34 2.33 -10.72
CA ALA A 291 -21.24 3.24 -11.07
C ALA A 291 -19.85 2.57 -11.20
N THR A 292 -19.72 1.29 -10.80
CA THR A 292 -18.47 0.51 -10.88
C THR A 292 -18.57 -0.71 -11.79
N GLY A 293 -19.80 -1.17 -12.09
CA GLY A 293 -20.08 -2.44 -12.79
C GLY A 293 -19.61 -3.67 -11.99
N ARG A 294 -19.66 -3.61 -10.66
CA ARG A 294 -19.22 -4.67 -9.73
C ARG A 294 -20.35 -5.21 -8.83
N GLY A 295 -21.55 -4.67 -8.92
CA GLY A 295 -22.71 -5.06 -8.13
C GLY A 295 -23.07 -6.54 -8.30
N GLU A 296 -23.00 -7.06 -9.54
CA GLU A 296 -23.22 -8.49 -9.81
C GLU A 296 -22.17 -9.38 -9.13
N ILE A 297 -20.89 -8.97 -9.16
CA ILE A 297 -19.80 -9.68 -8.47
C ILE A 297 -20.09 -9.69 -6.97
N TRP A 298 -20.45 -8.55 -6.40
CA TRP A 298 -20.74 -8.44 -4.97
C TRP A 298 -21.95 -9.27 -4.56
N GLN A 299 -23.01 -9.32 -5.36
CA GLN A 299 -24.17 -10.18 -5.09
C GLN A 299 -23.77 -11.67 -5.07
N ARG A 300 -22.94 -12.12 -6.02
CA ARG A 300 -22.44 -13.51 -6.03
C ARG A 300 -21.56 -13.80 -4.82
N VAL A 301 -20.69 -12.88 -4.43
CA VAL A 301 -19.85 -13.02 -3.23
C VAL A 301 -20.71 -13.04 -1.96
N LEU A 302 -21.75 -12.20 -1.87
CA LEU A 302 -22.70 -12.23 -0.76
C LEU A 302 -23.46 -13.56 -0.69
N GLY A 303 -23.81 -14.16 -1.83
CA GLY A 303 -24.37 -15.51 -1.86
C GLY A 303 -23.43 -16.60 -1.29
N LEU A 304 -22.11 -16.41 -1.38
CA LEU A 304 -21.15 -17.26 -0.66
C LEU A 304 -21.10 -16.92 0.84
N VAL A 305 -21.15 -15.63 1.19
CA VAL A 305 -21.20 -15.18 2.58
C VAL A 305 -22.41 -15.79 3.31
N ASP A 306 -23.58 -15.82 2.68
CA ASP A 306 -24.82 -16.32 3.28
C ASP A 306 -24.74 -17.81 3.66
N GLN A 307 -23.89 -18.59 3.00
CA GLN A 307 -23.67 -20.01 3.31
C GLN A 307 -22.82 -20.20 4.57
N HIS A 308 -21.81 -19.35 4.80
CA HIS A 308 -20.91 -19.42 5.94
C HIS A 308 -20.64 -18.04 6.59
N PRO A 309 -21.67 -17.35 7.12
CA PRO A 309 -21.56 -15.93 7.47
C PRO A 309 -20.68 -15.66 8.68
N VAL A 310 -20.54 -16.64 9.59
CA VAL A 310 -19.84 -16.46 10.88
C VAL A 310 -18.35 -16.74 10.78
N VAL A 311 -17.97 -17.88 10.18
CA VAL A 311 -16.58 -18.37 10.12
C VAL A 311 -15.95 -18.34 8.72
N GLY A 312 -16.76 -18.12 7.68
CA GLY A 312 -16.31 -18.05 6.29
C GLY A 312 -15.91 -19.40 5.69
N TRP A 313 -15.52 -19.35 4.42
CA TRP A 313 -15.16 -20.54 3.63
C TRP A 313 -13.76 -21.09 3.89
N GLY A 314 -12.86 -20.28 4.45
CA GLY A 314 -11.43 -20.55 4.60
C GLY A 314 -10.58 -19.45 3.96
N TRP A 315 -9.56 -18.98 4.67
CA TRP A 315 -8.65 -17.95 4.17
C TRP A 315 -7.88 -18.45 2.94
N ILE A 316 -7.90 -17.71 1.84
CA ILE A 316 -7.10 -17.99 0.64
C ILE A 316 -6.38 -16.74 0.11
N GLY A 317 -6.65 -15.57 0.69
CA GLY A 317 -6.09 -14.31 0.23
C GLY A 317 -6.56 -13.98 -1.18
N TYR A 318 -5.70 -14.23 -2.17
CA TYR A 318 -6.03 -14.12 -3.60
C TYR A 318 -6.87 -15.33 -4.06
N TRP A 319 -7.82 -15.16 -4.98
CA TRP A 319 -8.62 -16.30 -5.44
C TRP A 319 -7.82 -17.15 -6.43
N TRP A 320 -7.78 -18.47 -6.17
CA TRP A 320 -7.02 -19.38 -7.01
C TRP A 320 -7.89 -19.78 -8.22
N PRO A 321 -7.36 -19.68 -9.46
CA PRO A 321 -8.12 -20.02 -10.67
C PRO A 321 -8.69 -21.43 -10.68
N ASP A 322 -7.96 -22.38 -10.10
CA ASP A 322 -8.29 -23.80 -10.13
C ASP A 322 -9.42 -24.19 -9.16
N ILE A 323 -9.94 -23.25 -8.36
CA ILE A 323 -11.06 -23.48 -7.44
C ILE A 323 -12.37 -23.27 -8.22
N PRO A 324 -13.16 -24.33 -8.49
CA PRO A 324 -14.35 -24.22 -9.36
C PRO A 324 -15.41 -23.25 -8.82
N THR A 325 -15.55 -23.18 -7.49
CA THR A 325 -16.51 -22.26 -6.85
C THR A 325 -16.14 -20.79 -7.01
N LEU A 326 -14.89 -20.47 -7.34
CA LEU A 326 -14.41 -19.09 -7.51
C LEU A 326 -14.18 -18.73 -8.99
N ALA A 327 -13.98 -19.73 -9.84
CA ALA A 327 -13.64 -19.57 -11.26
C ALA A 327 -14.72 -18.84 -12.09
N ASP A 328 -15.99 -18.85 -11.65
CA ASP A 328 -17.09 -18.15 -12.32
C ASP A 328 -17.67 -16.98 -11.51
N LEU A 329 -17.05 -16.65 -10.37
CA LEU A 329 -17.66 -15.72 -9.41
C LEU A 329 -17.64 -14.27 -9.89
N ALA A 330 -16.62 -13.89 -10.66
CA ALA A 330 -16.42 -12.51 -11.12
C ALA A 330 -16.16 -12.42 -12.62
N HIS A 331 -17.04 -13.02 -13.42
CA HIS A 331 -16.95 -12.95 -14.87
C HIS A 331 -17.47 -11.59 -15.38
N ARG A 332 -16.63 -10.85 -16.11
CA ARG A 332 -17.01 -9.56 -16.71
C ARG A 332 -16.24 -9.32 -18.02
N LYS A 333 -16.98 -9.01 -19.08
CA LYS A 333 -16.42 -8.72 -20.42
C LYS A 333 -15.45 -9.81 -20.93
N GLY A 334 -15.77 -11.08 -20.68
CA GLY A 334 -14.94 -12.22 -21.08
C GLY A 334 -13.72 -12.49 -20.18
N VAL A 335 -13.60 -11.78 -19.05
CA VAL A 335 -12.50 -11.94 -18.07
C VAL A 335 -13.07 -12.40 -16.74
N THR A 336 -12.55 -13.48 -16.19
CA THR A 336 -12.79 -13.84 -14.78
C THR A 336 -11.79 -13.09 -13.90
N TYR A 337 -12.30 -12.24 -13.02
CA TYR A 337 -11.49 -11.58 -12.00
C TYR A 337 -11.32 -12.49 -10.77
N LEU A 338 -10.13 -12.45 -10.17
CA LEU A 338 -9.73 -13.33 -9.07
C LEU A 338 -9.74 -12.62 -7.70
N GLN A 339 -10.70 -11.71 -7.54
CA GLN A 339 -10.92 -10.94 -6.32
C GLN A 339 -12.32 -10.30 -6.33
N ALA A 340 -12.86 -10.03 -5.14
CA ALA A 340 -14.13 -9.29 -4.98
C ALA A 340 -14.03 -7.81 -5.39
N HIS A 341 -12.80 -7.30 -5.56
CA HIS A 341 -12.52 -5.88 -5.71
C HIS A 341 -13.02 -5.01 -4.54
N ASP A 342 -13.06 -5.61 -3.36
CA ASP A 342 -13.34 -5.00 -2.07
C ASP A 342 -12.73 -5.91 -1.01
N ALA A 343 -11.71 -5.44 -0.29
CA ALA A 343 -10.97 -6.24 0.68
C ALA A 343 -11.85 -6.68 1.87
N TYR A 344 -12.86 -5.90 2.24
CA TYR A 344 -13.71 -6.18 3.40
C TYR A 344 -14.73 -7.27 3.05
N LEU A 345 -15.34 -7.17 1.87
CA LEU A 345 -16.22 -8.21 1.36
C LEU A 345 -15.46 -9.54 1.16
N ASP A 346 -14.22 -9.47 0.66
CA ASP A 346 -13.35 -10.64 0.51
C ASP A 346 -13.02 -11.30 1.86
N VAL A 347 -12.63 -10.50 2.86
CA VAL A 347 -12.37 -11.01 4.22
C VAL A 347 -13.63 -11.62 4.81
N TRP A 348 -14.80 -11.02 4.62
CA TRP A 348 -16.05 -11.58 5.12
C TRP A 348 -16.36 -12.94 4.48
N MET A 349 -16.27 -13.04 3.16
CA MET A 349 -16.48 -14.31 2.46
C MET A 349 -15.51 -15.39 2.94
N GLN A 350 -14.22 -15.06 3.07
CA GLN A 350 -13.19 -16.05 3.40
C GLN A 350 -13.13 -16.42 4.89
N THR A 351 -13.37 -15.47 5.79
CA THR A 351 -13.12 -15.65 7.25
C THR A 351 -14.32 -15.36 8.15
N GLY A 352 -15.46 -15.03 7.54
CA GLY A 352 -16.70 -14.73 8.23
C GLY A 352 -16.67 -13.38 8.96
N ILE A 353 -17.79 -13.06 9.63
CA ILE A 353 -17.92 -11.81 10.38
C ILE A 353 -16.87 -11.70 11.49
N ILE A 354 -16.45 -12.81 12.10
CA ILE A 354 -15.41 -12.81 13.13
C ILE A 354 -14.09 -12.31 12.54
N GLY A 355 -13.66 -12.87 11.41
CA GLY A 355 -12.44 -12.43 10.75
C GLY A 355 -12.52 -11.00 10.22
N LEU A 356 -13.69 -10.57 9.74
CA LEU A 356 -13.94 -9.18 9.35
C LEU A 356 -13.77 -8.22 10.53
N LEU A 357 -14.32 -8.54 11.70
CA LEU A 357 -14.18 -7.71 12.91
C LEU A 357 -12.72 -7.65 13.40
N LEU A 358 -12.00 -8.77 13.34
CA LEU A 358 -10.57 -8.81 13.67
C LEU A 358 -9.72 -8.00 12.68
N PHE A 359 -10.05 -8.08 11.39
CA PHE A 359 -9.42 -7.27 10.35
C PHE A 359 -9.73 -5.79 10.52
N ALA A 360 -10.99 -5.43 10.81
CA ALA A 360 -11.39 -4.06 11.11
C ALA A 360 -10.65 -3.52 12.34
N LEU A 361 -10.51 -4.31 13.40
CA LEU A 361 -9.70 -3.96 14.58
C LEU A 361 -8.23 -3.73 14.20
N TYR A 362 -7.66 -4.58 13.35
CA TYR A 362 -6.31 -4.42 12.82
C TYR A 362 -6.16 -3.11 12.02
N VAL A 363 -7.12 -2.78 11.16
CA VAL A 363 -7.12 -1.55 10.38
C VAL A 363 -7.27 -0.32 11.27
N VAL A 364 -8.28 -0.29 12.13
CA VAL A 364 -8.59 0.86 13.00
C VAL A 364 -7.46 1.13 13.99
N THR A 365 -6.89 0.10 14.61
CA THR A 365 -5.77 0.29 15.55
C THR A 365 -4.52 0.82 14.84
N THR A 366 -4.28 0.41 13.59
CA THR A 366 -3.17 0.91 12.76
C THR A 366 -3.41 2.36 12.32
N LEU A 367 -4.62 2.68 11.89
CA LEU A 367 -5.02 4.04 11.54
C LEU A 367 -4.92 4.98 12.75
N ASN A 368 -5.40 4.57 13.92
CA ASN A 368 -5.33 5.38 15.15
C ASN A 368 -3.88 5.68 15.57
N ARG A 369 -2.98 4.70 15.48
CA ARG A 369 -1.55 4.91 15.78
C ARG A 369 -0.86 5.77 14.72
N SER A 370 -1.23 5.61 13.46
CA SER A 370 -0.73 6.44 12.36
C SER A 370 -1.20 7.90 12.48
N TRP A 371 -2.46 8.09 12.86
CA TRP A 371 -3.04 9.38 13.21
C TRP A 371 -2.34 10.02 14.41
N SER A 372 -2.10 9.23 15.46
CA SER A 372 -1.34 9.66 16.62
C SER A 372 0.08 10.09 16.25
N SER A 373 0.76 9.33 15.39
CA SER A 373 2.07 9.71 14.84
C SER A 373 2.01 11.06 14.13
N ALA A 374 0.98 11.28 13.31
CA ALA A 374 0.81 12.50 12.54
C ALA A 374 0.36 13.71 13.37
N THR A 375 -0.27 13.54 14.53
CA THR A 375 -0.89 14.66 15.27
C THR A 375 -0.34 14.91 16.67
N ARG A 376 0.31 13.92 17.30
CA ARG A 376 0.91 14.11 18.63
C ARG A 376 2.16 14.96 18.54
N ILE A 377 2.39 15.74 19.59
CA ILE A 377 3.62 16.50 19.80
C ILE A 377 4.63 15.51 20.38
N GLY A 378 5.76 15.33 19.69
CA GLY A 378 6.88 14.55 20.23
C GLY A 378 7.67 15.40 21.23
N TYR A 379 8.27 14.76 22.22
CA TYR A 379 9.14 15.43 23.20
C TYR A 379 10.56 14.88 23.07
N ASP A 380 11.56 15.73 23.28
CA ASP A 380 12.96 15.30 23.32
C ASP A 380 13.38 14.77 24.69
N GLN A 381 14.66 14.42 24.85
CA GLN A 381 15.21 13.90 26.10
C GLN A 381 15.16 14.93 27.25
N THR A 382 15.05 16.22 26.92
CA THR A 382 14.92 17.33 27.87
C THR A 382 13.47 17.68 28.16
N LEU A 383 12.51 16.84 27.72
CA LEU A 383 11.07 17.08 27.80
C LEU A 383 10.62 18.36 27.08
N SER A 384 11.40 18.85 26.12
CA SER A 384 11.04 19.99 25.30
C SER A 384 10.21 19.54 24.08
N PRO A 385 9.17 20.28 23.68
CA PRO A 385 8.41 19.98 22.47
C PRO A 385 9.30 19.97 21.23
N ARG A 386 9.33 18.86 20.51
CA ARG A 386 10.05 18.75 19.24
C ARG A 386 9.35 19.56 18.15
N ALA A 387 10.17 20.21 17.32
CA ALA A 387 9.71 20.82 16.08
C ALA A 387 9.03 19.78 15.18
N PHE A 388 8.13 20.25 14.31
CA PHE A 388 7.42 19.39 13.39
C PHE A 388 8.38 18.73 12.39
N ASP A 389 8.42 17.40 12.42
CA ASP A 389 9.09 16.58 11.43
C ASP A 389 8.07 16.07 10.38
N PRO A 390 8.19 16.45 9.10
CA PRO A 390 7.25 16.01 8.07
C PRO A 390 7.12 14.48 7.92
N VAL A 391 8.16 13.70 8.25
CA VAL A 391 8.09 12.23 8.28
C VAL A 391 7.01 11.71 9.23
N SER A 392 6.57 12.49 10.22
CA SER A 392 5.48 12.12 11.12
C SER A 392 4.15 11.87 10.41
N LEU A 393 3.96 12.46 9.22
CA LEU A 393 2.79 12.27 8.37
C LEU A 393 2.82 10.96 7.57
N LEU A 394 4.01 10.38 7.35
CA LEU A 394 4.19 9.21 6.48
C LEU A 394 3.24 8.05 6.81
N PRO A 395 3.15 7.58 8.08
CA PRO A 395 2.33 6.42 8.39
C PRO A 395 0.86 6.68 8.06
N LEU A 396 0.37 7.90 8.37
CA LEU A 396 -1.02 8.28 8.13
C LEU A 396 -1.33 8.33 6.63
N LEU A 397 -0.51 9.01 5.83
CA LEU A 397 -0.78 9.20 4.41
C LEU A 397 -0.72 7.86 3.64
N LEU A 398 0.24 6.99 3.96
CA LEU A 398 0.31 5.66 3.36
C LEU A 398 -0.87 4.78 3.79
N VAL A 399 -1.22 4.74 5.08
CA VAL A 399 -2.35 3.94 5.58
C VAL A 399 -3.67 4.42 4.98
N VAL A 400 -3.91 5.73 4.90
CA VAL A 400 -5.11 6.29 4.27
C VAL A 400 -5.17 5.90 2.79
N ALA A 401 -4.08 6.03 2.06
CA ALA A 401 -4.04 5.62 0.65
C ALA A 401 -4.38 4.12 0.49
N LEU A 402 -3.78 3.26 1.31
CA LEU A 402 -3.99 1.80 1.27
C LEU A 402 -5.43 1.40 1.66
N VAL A 403 -6.01 2.04 2.69
CA VAL A 403 -7.37 1.77 3.15
C VAL A 403 -8.42 2.27 2.16
N VAL A 404 -8.21 3.44 1.55
CA VAL A 404 -9.15 3.93 0.52
C VAL A 404 -9.10 3.06 -0.73
N GLN A 405 -7.90 2.63 -1.13
CA GLN A 405 -7.77 1.67 -2.22
C GLN A 405 -8.45 0.34 -1.88
N SER A 406 -8.41 -0.11 -0.62
CA SER A 406 -8.93 -1.43 -0.24
C SER A 406 -10.45 -1.57 -0.36
N VAL A 407 -11.19 -0.45 -0.38
CA VAL A 407 -12.63 -0.44 -0.67
C VAL A 407 -12.91 -0.79 -2.13
N ALA A 408 -11.95 -0.55 -3.03
CA ALA A 408 -12.12 -0.76 -4.46
C ALA A 408 -11.19 -1.83 -5.05
N GLU A 409 -10.30 -2.41 -4.26
CA GLU A 409 -9.41 -3.50 -4.66
C GLU A 409 -9.10 -4.39 -3.45
N SER A 410 -9.11 -5.72 -3.60
CA SER A 410 -8.76 -6.63 -2.49
C SER A 410 -7.25 -6.66 -2.18
N ARG A 411 -6.45 -5.85 -2.87
CA ARG A 411 -4.97 -5.87 -2.81
C ARG A 411 -4.40 -5.63 -1.41
N LEU A 412 -5.13 -5.01 -0.48
CA LEU A 412 -4.69 -4.86 0.91
C LEU A 412 -4.37 -6.19 1.61
N LEU A 413 -4.96 -7.28 1.12
CA LEU A 413 -4.85 -8.61 1.69
C LEU A 413 -3.60 -9.38 1.26
N TYR A 414 -2.90 -8.97 0.20
CA TYR A 414 -1.77 -9.71 -0.36
C TYR A 414 -0.69 -8.81 -1.00
N GLN A 415 0.43 -9.42 -1.39
CA GLN A 415 1.57 -8.75 -2.05
C GLN A 415 2.07 -7.47 -1.30
N GLY A 416 2.39 -6.41 -2.04
CA GLY A 416 3.06 -5.21 -1.53
C GLY A 416 2.23 -4.41 -0.55
N ASN A 417 0.91 -4.32 -0.77
CA ASN A 417 0.02 -3.59 0.14
C ASN A 417 -0.07 -4.27 1.51
N TRP A 418 -0.16 -5.60 1.56
CA TRP A 418 -0.13 -6.34 2.82
C TRP A 418 1.18 -6.09 3.58
N VAL A 419 2.33 -6.24 2.90
CA VAL A 419 3.65 -6.04 3.53
C VAL A 419 3.83 -4.61 4.01
N LEU A 420 3.46 -3.61 3.20
CA LEU A 420 3.58 -2.21 3.58
C LEU A 420 2.64 -1.86 4.75
N PHE A 421 1.41 -2.37 4.75
CA PHE A 421 0.45 -2.16 5.82
C PHE A 421 0.92 -2.82 7.13
N ALA A 422 1.36 -4.08 7.07
CA ALA A 422 1.95 -4.79 8.20
C ALA A 422 3.20 -4.08 8.74
N LEU A 423 4.08 -3.60 7.86
CA LEU A 423 5.27 -2.84 8.24
C LEU A 423 4.88 -1.59 9.02
N ILE A 424 3.91 -0.81 8.55
CA ILE A 424 3.44 0.40 9.24
C ILE A 424 2.75 0.04 10.56
N ALA A 425 1.90 -0.98 10.57
CA ALA A 425 1.21 -1.44 11.77
C ALA A 425 2.19 -1.90 12.86
N ILE A 426 3.26 -2.59 12.46
CA ILE A 426 4.31 -3.05 13.38
C ILE A 426 5.16 -1.86 13.82
N LYS A 427 5.66 -1.04 12.89
CA LYS A 427 6.56 0.07 13.20
C LYS A 427 5.89 1.09 14.12
N THR A 428 4.62 1.43 13.88
CA THR A 428 3.85 2.33 14.77
C THR A 428 3.55 1.73 16.14
N ARG A 429 3.59 0.40 16.33
CA ARG A 429 3.55 -0.20 17.67
C ARG A 429 4.89 -0.10 18.37
N ILE A 430 5.96 -0.32 17.61
CA ILE A 430 7.35 -0.29 18.05
C ILE A 430 7.73 1.10 18.55
N VAL A 431 7.46 2.14 17.74
CA VAL A 431 7.77 3.54 18.04
C VAL A 431 6.95 4.48 17.16
N LEU A 432 6.34 5.50 17.76
CA LEU A 432 5.75 6.59 17.00
C LEU A 432 6.87 7.48 16.43
N VAL A 433 6.64 8.11 15.27
CA VAL A 433 7.68 8.90 14.60
C VAL A 433 8.23 10.01 15.51
N GLY A 434 7.37 10.69 16.27
CA GLY A 434 7.79 11.76 17.18
C GLY A 434 8.61 11.29 18.39
N GLU A 435 8.52 10.00 18.74
CA GLU A 435 9.22 9.37 19.86
C GLU A 435 10.53 8.71 19.42
N GLU A 436 10.75 8.52 18.11
CA GLU A 436 11.99 7.95 17.58
C GLU A 436 13.16 8.93 17.80
N PRO A 437 14.29 8.51 18.39
CA PRO A 437 15.46 9.36 18.53
C PRO A 437 16.02 9.76 17.17
N ARG A 438 16.57 10.97 17.08
CA ARG A 438 17.27 11.41 15.87
C ARG A 438 18.51 10.52 15.69
N SER A 439 18.55 9.75 14.60
CA SER A 439 19.75 9.00 14.23
C SER A 439 20.83 9.95 13.74
N THR A 440 22.07 9.75 14.17
CA THR A 440 23.25 10.46 13.66
C THR A 440 23.46 10.07 12.19
N GLY A 441 23.07 10.97 11.27
CA GLY A 441 23.10 10.72 9.82
C GLY A 441 21.76 10.96 9.10
N ASP A 442 20.68 11.16 9.86
CA ASP A 442 19.32 11.43 9.36
C ASP A 442 19.01 12.93 9.12
N GLY A 443 20.03 13.79 9.23
CA GLY A 443 19.94 15.22 8.95
C GLY A 443 19.64 15.54 7.47
N PRO A 444 19.37 16.82 7.12
CA PRO A 444 19.26 17.24 5.73
C PRO A 444 20.49 16.79 4.93
N ARG A 445 20.31 15.90 3.95
CA ARG A 445 21.42 15.45 3.07
C ARG A 445 21.93 16.58 2.19
N THR A 446 21.09 17.57 1.92
CA THR A 446 21.49 18.87 1.40
C THR A 446 21.65 19.81 2.58
N PRO A 447 22.86 20.36 2.82
CA PRO A 447 23.02 21.47 3.73
C PRO A 447 22.03 22.56 3.33
N PRO A 448 21.37 23.25 4.28
CA PRO A 448 20.68 24.51 3.97
C PRO A 448 21.76 25.46 3.47
N THR A 449 21.98 25.47 2.17
CA THR A 449 22.95 26.34 1.53
C THR A 449 22.48 27.75 1.81
N ARG A 450 23.26 28.44 2.66
CA ARG A 450 23.23 29.86 2.97
C ARG A 450 22.49 30.66 1.90
N ARG A 451 21.19 30.90 2.11
CA ARG A 451 20.45 31.96 1.40
C ARG A 451 20.93 33.36 1.82
N GLU A 452 21.80 33.43 2.84
CA GLU A 452 22.38 34.68 3.37
C GLU A 452 23.33 35.36 2.38
N PHE A 453 24.07 34.62 1.53
CA PHE A 453 25.06 35.23 0.64
C PHE A 453 24.47 35.88 -0.63
N ARG A 454 23.18 35.70 -0.94
CA ARG A 454 22.55 36.39 -2.10
C ARG A 454 21.90 37.74 -1.75
N ARG A 455 21.79 38.09 -0.46
CA ARG A 455 21.22 39.39 -0.03
C ARG A 455 22.25 40.43 0.38
N ALA A 456 23.55 40.09 0.37
CA ALA A 456 24.61 40.99 0.84
C ALA A 456 25.35 41.77 -0.27
N VAL A 457 24.95 41.68 -1.54
CA VAL A 457 25.61 42.41 -2.66
C VAL A 457 24.63 43.31 -3.42
N ALA A 458 23.59 43.79 -2.75
CA ALA A 458 22.73 44.85 -3.28
C ALA A 458 22.54 45.91 -2.19
N ARG A 459 23.58 46.70 -1.97
CA ARG A 459 23.51 48.05 -1.41
C ARG A 459 24.49 48.92 -2.14
#